data_AF-A0A852VTR3-F1
#
_entry.id   AF-A0A852VTR3-F1
#
_cell.length_a   1.000
_cell.length_b   1.000
_cell.length_c   1.000
_cell.angle_alpha   90.00
_cell.angle_beta   90.00
_cell.angle_gamma   90.00
#
_symmetry.space_group_name_H-M   'P 1'
#
loop_
_entity.id
_entity.type
_entity.pdbx_description
1 polymer ?
#
loop_
_entity_poly.entity_id
_entity_poly.type
_entity_poly.pdbx_seq_one_letter_code
_entity_poly.pdbx_strand_id
1 'polypeptide(L)'
;MSELVPFGHEQTWLAVRDQAQHSVVEALGLTDGRVTEVDEAVREALGSATAVLPPIPGAGGRWTLVVGQDMASPSTARITTLSAMLGTGVQLFGTAEHGARHCLLVERGAVQREVDVVEGGLPGVAAEWSLDPTTLAGPAPGSALLVGALRAEPPTPDTEPGLAQLPPRGGFWGKILGR
;
A
#
# COMPACT_ATOMS: atom_id res chain seq x y z
N MET A 1 19.21 3.19 -18.19
CA MET A 1 18.83 4.13 -17.12
C MET A 1 17.35 4.33 -17.29
N SER A 2 16.57 3.93 -16.31
CA SER A 2 15.11 4.00 -16.33
C SER A 2 14.66 5.43 -15.97
N GLU A 3 13.65 5.96 -16.66
CA GLU A 3 13.20 7.34 -16.46
C GLU A 3 12.11 7.37 -15.37
N LEU A 4 12.19 8.30 -14.42
CA LEU A 4 11.05 8.55 -13.56
C LEU A 4 9.92 9.08 -14.43
N VAL A 5 8.82 8.33 -14.45
CA VAL A 5 7.56 8.75 -15.06
C VAL A 5 6.67 9.30 -13.95
N PRO A 6 6.00 10.43 -14.17
CA PRO A 6 4.97 10.94 -13.27
C PRO A 6 4.01 9.85 -12.80
N PHE A 7 3.76 9.77 -11.49
CA PHE A 7 2.75 8.86 -10.95
C PHE A 7 1.37 9.32 -11.41
N GLY A 8 0.62 8.40 -12.04
CA GLY A 8 -0.64 8.70 -12.70
C GLY A 8 -1.76 9.13 -11.74
N HIS A 9 -2.84 9.60 -12.33
CA HIS A 9 -4.10 9.83 -11.61
C HIS A 9 -4.54 8.53 -10.89
N GLU A 10 -5.12 8.66 -9.70
CA GLU A 10 -5.68 7.56 -8.90
C GLU A 10 -4.73 6.69 -8.06
N GLN A 11 -3.45 7.01 -7.97
CA GLN A 11 -2.54 6.28 -7.08
C GLN A 11 -2.51 6.83 -5.65
N THR A 12 -2.41 5.93 -4.67
CA THR A 12 -2.01 6.28 -3.30
C THR A 12 -0.49 6.18 -3.23
N TRP A 13 0.16 7.17 -2.64
CA TRP A 13 1.59 7.09 -2.37
C TRP A 13 1.97 7.59 -0.98
N LEU A 14 3.07 7.02 -0.51
CA LEU A 14 3.70 7.35 0.75
C LEU A 14 5.14 7.80 0.46
N ALA A 15 5.51 8.97 0.97
CA ALA A 15 6.86 9.49 0.89
C ALA A 15 7.52 9.45 2.28
N VAL A 16 8.70 8.84 2.38
CA VAL A 16 9.46 8.72 3.63
C VAL A 16 10.81 9.42 3.48
N ARG A 17 11.10 10.37 4.37
CA ARG A 17 12.30 11.21 4.27
C ARG A 17 13.54 10.52 4.81
N ASP A 18 14.63 10.61 4.06
CA ASP A 18 16.00 10.17 4.38
C ASP A 18 16.11 8.70 4.82
N GLN A 19 15.22 7.84 4.29
CA GLN A 19 15.25 6.40 4.52
C GLN A 19 15.63 5.65 3.24
N ALA A 20 16.32 4.53 3.37
CA ALA A 20 16.60 3.63 2.26
C ALA A 20 15.40 2.73 1.95
N GLN A 21 15.31 2.21 0.72
CA GLN A 21 14.19 1.35 0.29
C GLN A 21 13.99 0.14 1.21
N HIS A 22 15.07 -0.53 1.64
CA HIS A 22 14.97 -1.69 2.52
C HIS A 22 14.35 -1.36 3.88
N SER A 23 14.73 -0.23 4.49
CA SER A 23 14.19 0.21 5.78
C SER A 23 12.69 0.54 5.67
N VAL A 24 12.29 1.13 4.53
CA VAL A 24 10.87 1.41 4.25
C VAL A 24 10.07 0.12 4.02
N VAL A 25 10.60 -0.82 3.26
CA VAL A 25 10.00 -2.15 3.03
C VAL A 25 9.79 -2.88 4.36
N GLU A 26 10.82 -2.94 5.20
CA GLU A 26 10.77 -3.58 6.51
C GLU A 26 9.75 -2.91 7.43
N ALA A 27 9.77 -1.58 7.54
CA ALA A 27 8.87 -0.84 8.41
C ALA A 27 7.39 -0.92 7.97
N LEU A 28 7.15 -1.13 6.68
CA LEU A 28 5.81 -1.36 6.14
C LEU A 28 5.37 -2.83 6.24
N GLY A 29 6.28 -3.74 6.61
CA GLY A 29 6.03 -5.18 6.66
C GLY A 29 5.83 -5.80 5.27
N LEU A 30 6.43 -5.20 4.24
CA LEU A 30 6.36 -5.69 2.88
C LEU A 30 7.33 -6.87 2.71
N THR A 31 6.83 -8.03 2.29
CA THR A 31 7.63 -9.24 2.04
C THR A 31 7.69 -9.58 0.56
N ASP A 32 8.59 -10.48 0.18
CA ASP A 32 8.67 -11.04 -1.19
C ASP A 32 8.93 -10.01 -2.31
N GLY A 33 9.59 -8.91 -1.97
CA GLY A 33 10.01 -7.90 -2.94
C GLY A 33 11.11 -8.41 -3.86
N ARG A 34 11.00 -8.11 -5.16
CA ARG A 34 12.08 -8.31 -6.14
C ARG A 34 12.65 -6.98 -6.61
N VAL A 35 13.95 -6.95 -6.87
CA VAL A 35 14.59 -5.80 -7.53
C VAL A 35 14.17 -5.79 -8.99
N THR A 36 13.76 -4.64 -9.50
CA THR A 36 13.40 -4.45 -10.91
C THR A 36 13.74 -3.03 -11.37
N GLU A 37 13.63 -2.79 -12.67
CA GLU A 37 13.76 -1.47 -13.26
C GLU A 37 12.61 -0.56 -12.82
N VAL A 38 12.89 0.73 -12.63
CA VAL A 38 11.92 1.69 -12.09
C VAL A 38 10.67 1.79 -12.98
N ASP A 39 10.83 1.85 -14.30
CA ASP A 39 9.72 1.91 -15.26
C ASP A 39 8.81 0.67 -15.17
N GLU A 40 9.41 -0.50 -14.91
CA GLU A 40 8.66 -1.73 -14.70
C GLU A 40 7.90 -1.69 -13.39
N ALA A 41 8.56 -1.27 -12.30
CA ALA A 41 7.91 -1.19 -10.99
C ALA A 41 6.72 -0.22 -11.00
N VAL A 42 6.87 0.96 -11.60
CA VAL A 42 5.80 1.95 -11.71
C VAL A 42 4.62 1.42 -12.53
N ARG A 43 4.92 0.74 -13.65
CA ARG A 43 3.89 0.14 -14.51
C ARG A 43 3.10 -0.95 -13.78
N GLU A 44 3.79 -1.81 -13.03
CA GLU A 44 3.16 -2.89 -12.25
C GLU A 44 2.36 -2.33 -11.06
N ALA A 45 2.81 -1.21 -10.46
CA ALA A 45 2.10 -0.52 -9.38
C ALA A 45 0.81 0.19 -9.83
N LEU A 46 0.63 0.44 -11.14
CA LEU A 46 -0.67 0.85 -11.70
C LEU A 46 -1.70 -0.28 -11.67
N GLY A 47 -1.26 -1.53 -11.60
CA GLY A 47 -2.12 -2.69 -11.41
C GLY A 47 -2.42 -2.89 -9.93
N SER A 48 -1.82 -3.93 -9.35
CA SER A 48 -2.06 -4.32 -7.95
C SER A 48 -0.77 -4.43 -7.12
N ALA A 49 0.39 -4.23 -7.74
CA ALA A 49 1.66 -4.30 -7.05
C ALA A 49 1.94 -3.05 -6.22
N THR A 50 2.91 -3.14 -5.32
CA THR A 50 3.47 -1.99 -4.59
C THR A 50 4.92 -1.80 -5.03
N ALA A 51 5.23 -0.62 -5.54
CA ALA A 51 6.59 -0.23 -5.92
C ALA A 51 7.23 0.64 -4.84
N VAL A 52 8.44 0.30 -4.41
CA VAL A 52 9.28 1.13 -3.54
C VAL A 52 10.45 1.66 -4.38
N LEU A 53 10.42 2.95 -4.65
CA LEU A 53 11.35 3.63 -5.53
C LEU A 53 12.60 4.09 -4.78
N PRO A 54 13.75 4.19 -5.47
CA PRO A 54 14.97 4.68 -4.85
C PRO A 54 14.80 6.11 -4.33
N PRO A 55 15.58 6.54 -3.32
CA PRO A 55 15.46 7.87 -2.76
C PRO A 55 15.73 8.96 -3.81
N ILE A 56 14.79 9.87 -4.00
CA ILE A 56 14.87 11.00 -4.93
C ILE A 56 15.01 12.33 -4.18
N PRO A 57 15.64 13.37 -4.76
CA PRO A 57 15.70 14.67 -4.11
C PRO A 57 14.32 15.31 -3.98
N GLY A 58 14.06 15.98 -2.85
CA GLY A 58 12.86 16.80 -2.62
C GLY A 58 13.09 17.83 -1.50
N ALA A 59 12.04 18.51 -1.07
CA ALA A 59 12.14 19.50 -0.01
C ALA A 59 12.63 18.84 1.30
N GLY A 60 13.65 19.44 1.91
CA GLY A 60 14.18 19.03 3.22
C GLY A 60 14.98 17.72 3.25
N GLY A 61 15.22 17.04 2.12
CA GLY A 61 16.01 15.82 2.10
C GLY A 61 15.78 14.95 0.85
N ARG A 62 16.13 13.67 0.94
CA ARG A 62 15.75 12.69 -0.07
C ARG A 62 14.50 11.95 0.38
N TRP A 63 13.63 11.61 -0.56
CA TRP A 63 12.37 10.94 -0.29
C TRP A 63 12.35 9.58 -0.97
N THR A 64 12.13 8.52 -0.19
CA THR A 64 11.83 7.18 -0.70
C THR A 64 10.33 7.09 -0.87
N LEU A 65 9.90 6.73 -2.08
CA LEU A 65 8.49 6.68 -2.44
C LEU A 65 7.98 5.26 -2.47
N VAL A 66 6.79 5.06 -1.94
CA VAL A 66 6.02 3.84 -2.05
C VAL A 66 4.75 4.18 -2.81
N VAL A 67 4.51 3.46 -3.90
CA VAL A 67 3.40 3.70 -4.83
C VAL A 67 2.61 2.42 -5.01
N GLY A 68 1.29 2.50 -4.91
CA GLY A 68 0.39 1.37 -5.16
C GLY A 68 -1.09 1.80 -5.14
N GLN A 69 -1.92 1.03 -5.84
CA GLN A 69 -3.38 1.24 -5.85
C GLN A 69 -4.03 0.87 -4.51
N ASP A 70 -3.55 -0.20 -3.88
CA ASP A 70 -4.19 -0.86 -2.73
C ASP A 70 -3.33 -0.77 -1.47
N MET A 71 -2.60 0.34 -1.30
CA MET A 71 -2.06 0.68 0.01
C MET A 71 -3.25 0.96 0.94
N ALA A 72 -3.81 -0.10 1.53
CA ALA A 72 -5.00 -0.11 2.36
C ALA A 72 -5.07 1.18 3.18
N SER A 73 -6.03 2.07 2.86
CA SER A 73 -6.12 3.46 3.34
C SER A 73 -5.47 3.64 4.71
N PRO A 74 -4.18 4.00 4.76
CA PRO A 74 -3.45 3.84 6.00
C PRO A 74 -3.92 4.94 6.93
N SER A 75 -4.51 4.54 8.06
CA SER A 75 -5.06 5.48 9.03
C SER A 75 -4.00 6.46 9.51
N THR A 76 -4.42 7.66 9.92
CA THR A 76 -3.56 8.67 10.54
C THR A 76 -2.70 8.08 11.67
N ALA A 77 -3.28 7.16 12.46
CA ALA A 77 -2.56 6.43 13.51
C ALA A 77 -1.44 5.52 12.98
N ARG A 78 -1.66 4.82 11.86
CA ARG A 78 -0.63 3.97 11.22
C ARG A 78 0.53 4.82 10.72
N ILE A 79 0.24 5.91 10.01
CA ILE A 79 1.28 6.82 9.50
C ILE A 79 2.03 7.49 10.65
N THR A 80 1.33 7.85 11.72
CA THR A 80 1.93 8.40 12.94
C THR A 80 2.92 7.43 13.57
N THR A 81 2.51 6.18 13.75
CA THR A 81 3.37 5.11 14.27
C THR A 81 4.59 4.90 13.38
N LEU A 82 4.40 4.83 12.05
CA LEU A 82 5.48 4.65 11.09
C LEU A 82 6.53 5.78 11.17
N SER A 83 6.06 7.04 11.22
CA SER A 83 6.93 8.22 11.36
C SER A 83 7.71 8.21 12.67
N ALA A 84 7.08 7.78 13.77
CA ALA A 84 7.75 7.62 15.07
C ALA A 84 8.81 6.52 15.03
N MET A 85 8.49 5.35 14.47
CA MET A 85 9.40 4.21 14.33
C MET A 85 10.64 4.55 13.52
N LEU A 86 10.46 5.27 12.41
CA LEU A 86 11.55 5.68 11.52
C LEU A 86 12.26 6.96 11.97
N GLY A 87 11.74 7.67 12.99
CA GLY A 87 12.33 8.91 13.49
C GLY A 87 12.38 10.05 12.46
N THR A 88 11.50 10.03 11.46
CA THR A 88 11.58 10.90 10.28
C THR A 88 10.23 11.44 9.83
N GLY A 89 10.25 12.29 8.80
CA GLY A 89 9.07 12.82 8.13
C GLY A 89 8.44 11.80 7.19
N VAL A 90 7.13 11.62 7.29
CA VAL A 90 6.33 10.75 6.42
C VAL A 90 5.15 11.55 5.88
N GLN A 91 4.93 11.44 4.57
CA GLN A 91 3.80 12.06 3.89
C GLN A 91 2.96 10.98 3.22
N LEU A 92 1.65 11.04 3.41
CA LEU A 92 0.67 10.20 2.73
C LEU A 92 -0.16 11.08 1.81
N PHE A 93 -0.35 10.61 0.59
CA PHE A 93 -1.28 11.18 -0.38
C PHE A 93 -2.11 10.03 -0.92
N GLY A 94 -3.36 9.92 -0.47
CA GLY A 94 -4.23 8.79 -0.76
C GLY A 94 -5.63 9.21 -1.18
N THR A 95 -6.42 8.24 -1.62
CA THR A 95 -7.84 8.45 -1.94
C THR A 95 -8.67 8.48 -0.64
N ALA A 96 -9.50 9.51 -0.48
CA ALA A 96 -10.50 9.62 0.57
C ALA A 96 -11.88 9.19 0.03
N GLU A 97 -12.90 9.25 0.89
CA GLU A 97 -14.28 9.05 0.45
C GLU A 97 -14.72 10.12 -0.55
N HIS A 98 -15.73 9.80 -1.37
CA HIS A 98 -16.39 10.76 -2.28
C HIS A 98 -15.47 11.43 -3.32
N GLY A 99 -14.36 10.80 -3.71
CA GLY A 99 -13.44 11.32 -4.73
C GLY A 99 -12.50 12.41 -4.24
N ALA A 100 -12.53 12.74 -2.95
CA ALA A 100 -11.51 13.58 -2.32
C ALA A 100 -10.19 12.80 -2.16
N ARG A 101 -9.09 13.53 -1.94
CA ARG A 101 -7.77 12.98 -1.67
C ARG A 101 -7.32 13.41 -0.28
N HIS A 102 -6.95 12.44 0.54
CA HIS A 102 -6.46 12.68 1.89
C HIS A 102 -4.94 12.89 1.85
N CYS A 103 -4.48 14.04 2.34
CA CYS A 103 -3.07 14.39 2.42
C CYS A 103 -2.68 14.56 3.89
N LEU A 104 -1.65 13.83 4.32
CA LEU A 104 -1.19 13.82 5.71
C LEU A 104 0.32 13.97 5.76
N LEU A 105 0.80 14.93 6.56
CA LEU A 105 2.22 15.12 6.88
C LEU A 105 2.43 14.85 8.36
N VAL A 106 3.31 13.89 8.66
CA VAL A 106 3.72 13.53 10.02
C VAL A 106 5.23 13.68 10.15
N GLU A 107 5.67 14.26 11.25
CA GLU A 107 7.08 14.41 11.59
C GLU A 107 7.37 13.78 12.95
N ARG A 108 8.24 12.76 12.97
CA ARG A 108 8.66 12.03 14.19
C ARG A 108 7.49 11.62 15.08
N GLY A 109 6.40 11.15 14.47
CA GLY A 109 5.19 10.73 15.19
C GLY A 109 4.25 11.85 15.63
N ALA A 110 4.43 13.07 15.12
CA ALA A 110 3.50 14.18 15.35
C ALA A 110 2.87 14.63 14.02
N VAL A 111 1.55 14.61 13.93
CA VAL A 111 0.81 15.16 12.79
C VAL A 111 1.08 16.66 12.69
N GLN A 112 1.60 17.10 11.55
CA GLN A 112 1.87 18.51 11.27
C GLN A 112 0.76 19.15 10.46
N ARG A 113 0.25 18.41 9.46
CA ARG A 113 -0.84 18.84 8.58
C ARG A 113 -1.66 17.65 8.12
N GLU A 114 -2.96 17.85 8.03
CA GLU A 114 -3.94 16.88 7.55
C GLU A 114 -4.99 17.67 6.77
N VAL A 115 -5.13 17.39 5.47
CA VAL A 115 -6.05 18.10 4.59
C VAL A 115 -6.71 17.14 3.60
N ASP A 116 -7.99 17.35 3.35
CA ASP A 116 -8.69 16.71 2.24
C ASP A 116 -8.75 17.70 1.07
N VAL A 117 -8.30 17.27 -0.11
CA VAL A 117 -8.36 18.07 -1.33
C VAL A 117 -9.27 17.43 -2.36
N VAL A 118 -9.94 18.26 -3.15
CA VAL A 118 -10.69 17.78 -4.31
C VAL A 118 -9.76 17.24 -5.39
N GLU A 119 -10.32 16.46 -6.31
CA GLU A 119 -9.61 15.95 -7.48
C GLU A 119 -8.83 17.07 -8.20
N GLY A 120 -7.55 16.84 -8.47
CA GLY A 120 -6.64 17.81 -9.11
C GLY A 120 -5.87 18.74 -8.15
N GLY A 121 -6.23 18.83 -6.87
CA GLY A 121 -5.49 19.66 -5.89
C GLY A 121 -4.21 19.00 -5.32
N LEU A 122 -4.12 17.68 -5.45
CA LEU A 122 -3.08 16.86 -4.84
C LEU A 122 -1.65 17.14 -5.35
N PRO A 123 -1.40 17.38 -6.65
CA PRO A 123 -0.08 17.82 -7.12
C PRO A 123 0.41 19.11 -6.45
N GLY A 124 -0.49 20.09 -6.24
CA GLY A 124 -0.13 21.35 -5.59
C GLY A 124 0.28 21.17 -4.12
N VAL A 125 -0.45 20.35 -3.37
CA VAL A 125 -0.10 20.03 -1.97
C VAL A 125 1.20 19.24 -1.90
N ALA A 126 1.39 18.25 -2.78
CA ALA A 126 2.63 17.46 -2.82
C ALA A 126 3.85 18.34 -3.13
N ALA A 127 3.73 19.23 -4.14
CA ALA A 127 4.74 20.20 -4.50
C ALA A 127 5.11 21.14 -3.32
N GLU A 128 4.11 21.58 -2.56
CA GLU A 128 4.32 22.44 -1.39
C GLU A 128 5.08 21.71 -0.27
N TRP A 129 4.80 20.42 -0.04
CA TRP A 129 5.26 19.70 1.15
C TRP A 129 6.55 18.90 0.95
N SER A 130 6.80 18.34 -0.23
CA SER A 130 8.01 17.54 -0.48
C SER A 130 8.46 17.58 -1.93
N LEU A 131 7.72 16.92 -2.80
CA LEU A 131 8.03 16.75 -4.21
C LEU A 131 6.75 16.92 -5.03
N ASP A 132 6.87 17.49 -6.22
CA ASP A 132 5.77 17.41 -7.18
C ASP A 132 5.95 16.12 -7.99
N PRO A 133 5.11 15.09 -7.75
CA PRO A 133 5.22 13.80 -8.42
C PRO A 133 4.88 13.89 -9.91
N THR A 134 4.19 14.96 -10.34
CA THR A 134 3.93 15.22 -11.76
C THR A 134 5.16 15.78 -12.49
N THR A 135 6.14 16.23 -11.72
CA THR A 135 7.41 16.78 -12.22
C THR A 135 8.58 15.81 -12.07
N LEU A 136 8.33 14.59 -11.56
CA LEU A 136 9.33 13.53 -11.58
C LEU A 136 9.64 13.16 -13.02
N ALA A 137 10.72 13.76 -13.52
CA ALA A 137 11.25 13.56 -14.84
C ALA A 137 12.76 13.39 -14.74
N GLY A 138 13.32 12.53 -15.59
CA GLY A 138 14.75 12.25 -15.65
C GLY A 138 15.14 10.89 -15.07
N PRO A 139 16.43 10.52 -15.15
CA PRO A 139 16.87 9.18 -14.80
C PRO A 139 16.63 8.89 -13.31
N ALA A 140 15.86 7.84 -13.03
CA ALA A 140 15.72 7.31 -11.69
C ALA A 140 17.07 6.75 -11.24
N PRO A 141 17.59 7.14 -10.06
CA PRO A 141 18.86 6.61 -9.59
C PRO A 141 18.68 5.17 -9.10
N GLY A 142 19.22 4.19 -9.82
CA GLY A 142 19.24 2.79 -9.38
C GLY A 142 17.95 2.02 -9.69
N SER A 143 17.69 0.97 -8.92
CA SER A 143 16.61 0.01 -9.16
C SER A 143 15.46 0.17 -8.15
N ALA A 144 14.24 -0.17 -8.55
CA ALA A 144 13.08 -0.21 -7.66
C ALA A 144 12.97 -1.58 -6.98
N LEU A 145 12.28 -1.62 -5.84
CA LEU A 145 11.77 -2.86 -5.26
C LEU A 145 10.29 -2.99 -5.62
N LEU A 146 9.93 -4.09 -6.26
CA LEU A 146 8.55 -4.41 -6.60
C LEU A 146 8.06 -5.52 -5.70
N VAL A 147 7.01 -5.24 -4.94
CA VAL A 147 6.33 -6.19 -4.07
C VAL A 147 5.02 -6.56 -4.75
N GLY A 148 4.77 -7.87 -4.91
CA GLY A 148 3.53 -8.35 -5.52
C GLY A 148 2.30 -7.85 -4.76
N ALA A 149 1.13 -7.94 -5.38
CA ALA A 149 -0.12 -7.59 -4.72
C ALA A 149 -0.19 -8.23 -3.34
N LEU A 150 -0.60 -7.45 -2.33
CA LEU A 150 -1.00 -7.98 -1.04
C LEU A 150 -2.09 -9.01 -1.33
N ARG A 151 -1.74 -10.30 -1.38
CA ARG A 151 -2.74 -11.35 -1.38
C ARG A 151 -3.43 -11.20 -0.02
N ALA A 152 -4.66 -10.71 -0.03
CA ALA A 152 -5.62 -11.24 0.92
C ALA A 152 -5.61 -12.75 0.64
N GLU A 153 -5.09 -13.56 1.57
CA GLU A 153 -5.29 -14.99 1.46
C GLU A 153 -6.80 -15.21 1.29
N PRO A 154 -7.25 -15.90 0.23
CA PRO A 154 -8.63 -16.36 0.23
C PRO A 154 -8.80 -17.18 1.51
N PRO A 155 -9.94 -17.06 2.24
CA PRO A 155 -10.17 -17.94 3.37
C PRO A 155 -9.97 -19.37 2.87
N THR A 156 -9.00 -20.09 3.44
CA THR A 156 -9.00 -21.54 3.36
C THR A 156 -10.40 -21.95 3.78
N PRO A 157 -11.15 -22.73 2.97
CA PRO A 157 -12.36 -23.32 3.48
C PRO A 157 -11.93 -24.13 4.70
N ASP A 158 -12.28 -23.60 5.88
CA ASP A 158 -11.99 -24.24 7.14
C ASP A 158 -12.48 -25.67 7.03
N THR A 159 -11.58 -26.58 7.38
CA THR A 159 -11.87 -27.98 7.62
C THR A 159 -13.09 -28.03 8.55
N GLU A 160 -14.27 -28.36 8.02
CA GLU A 160 -15.45 -28.57 8.84
C GLU A 160 -15.11 -29.59 9.94
N PRO A 161 -15.14 -29.22 11.23
CA PRO A 161 -15.07 -30.19 12.29
C PRO A 161 -16.48 -30.71 12.54
N GLY A 162 -16.74 -31.93 12.09
CA GLY A 162 -17.79 -32.77 12.69
C GLY A 162 -19.07 -32.96 11.88
N LEU A 163 -18.98 -33.71 10.78
CA LEU A 163 -20.04 -34.67 10.47
C LEU A 163 -19.61 -36.04 10.98
N ALA A 164 -20.09 -36.34 12.19
CA ALA A 164 -20.03 -37.68 12.76
C ALA A 164 -20.60 -38.67 11.73
N GLN A 165 -19.75 -39.59 11.26
CA GLN A 165 -20.20 -40.77 10.54
C GLN A 165 -21.08 -41.60 11.48
N LEU A 166 -22.39 -41.47 11.33
CA LEU A 166 -23.36 -42.41 11.91
C LEU A 166 -23.19 -43.76 11.18
N PRO A 167 -22.98 -44.87 11.91
CA PRO A 167 -22.94 -46.19 11.27
C PRO A 167 -24.33 -46.56 10.72
N PRO A 168 -24.40 -47.40 9.66
CA PRO A 168 -25.68 -47.83 9.11
C PRO A 168 -26.41 -48.69 10.15
N ARG A 169 -27.49 -48.16 10.75
CA ARG A 169 -28.41 -48.96 11.55
C ARG A 169 -29.25 -49.82 10.61
N GLY A 170 -28.94 -51.11 10.63
CA GLY A 170 -29.76 -52.19 10.10
C GLY A 170 -31.19 -52.15 10.64
N GLY A 171 -32.08 -52.78 9.87
CA GLY A 171 -33.51 -52.59 9.91
C GLY A 171 -34.20 -52.91 11.22
N PHE A 172 -35.24 -52.13 11.50
CA PHE A 172 -36.45 -52.56 12.21
C PHE A 172 -37.50 -51.45 12.05
N TRP A 173 -38.38 -51.57 11.05
CA TRP A 173 -39.69 -50.94 11.14
C TRP A 173 -40.74 -52.00 10.84
N GLY A 174 -41.47 -52.29 11.90
CA GLY A 174 -42.62 -53.15 11.89
C GLY A 174 -43.76 -52.54 11.07
N LYS A 175 -44.63 -53.47 10.71
CA LYS A 175 -45.98 -53.33 10.18
C LYS A 175 -46.77 -52.16 10.80
N ILE A 176 -47.81 -51.79 10.05
CA ILE A 176 -48.98 -50.93 10.32
C ILE A 176 -48.89 -49.72 9.38
N LEU A 177 -49.71 -49.56 8.32
CA LEU A 177 -51.17 -49.68 8.23
C LEU A 177 -51.58 -49.74 6.73
N GLY A 178 -52.61 -50.51 6.35
CA GLY A 178 -53.35 -50.23 5.11
C GLY A 178 -54.03 -51.42 4.41
N ARG A 179 -55.28 -51.70 4.85
CA ARG A 179 -56.35 -52.47 4.20
C ARG A 179 -56.39 -53.99 4.34
#